data_AF-A0ABD5NJM5-F1
#
_entry.id   AF-A0ABD5NJM5-F1
#
_cell.length_a   1.000
_cell.length_b   1.000
_cell.length_c   1.000
_cell.angle_alpha   90.00
_cell.angle_beta   90.00
_cell.angle_gamma   90.00
#
_symmetry.space_group_name_H-M   'P 1'
#
loop_
_entity.id
_entity.type
_entity.pdbx_description
1 polymer ?
#
loop_
_entity_poly.entity_id
_entity_poly.type
_entity_poly.pdbx_seq_one_letter_code
_entity_poly.pdbx_strand_id
1 'polypeptide(L)'
;MTEPLREVDDAADENRSRLAPRRTLDRITFRTTDEQIDAIESLVSADVYPNRSEAIRAGIEAVIERHEPFDGDDRLDCDDRP
;
A
#
# COMPACT_ATOMS: atom_id res chain seq x y z
N MET A 1 1.17 42.45 -42.63
CA MET A 1 0.96 42.11 -41.21
C MET A 1 0.96 40.60 -41.13
N THR A 2 2.14 40.01 -40.91
CA THR A 2 2.35 38.57 -40.77
C THR A 2 2.80 38.37 -39.33
N GLU A 3 2.03 37.65 -38.53
CA GLU A 3 2.47 37.17 -37.22
C GLU A 3 2.45 35.63 -37.24
N PRO A 4 3.50 34.98 -36.72
CA PRO A 4 3.75 33.56 -36.94
C PRO A 4 3.03 32.67 -35.92
N LEU A 5 2.74 31.43 -36.34
CA LEU A 5 2.44 30.32 -35.42
C LEU A 5 3.60 30.18 -34.41
N ARG A 6 3.28 30.25 -33.12
CA ARG A 6 4.11 29.67 -32.05
C ARG A 6 3.51 28.33 -31.65
N GLU A 7 4.09 27.27 -32.21
CA GLU A 7 4.14 25.97 -31.54
C GLU A 7 4.85 26.16 -30.20
N VAL A 8 4.16 25.78 -29.12
CA VAL A 8 4.79 25.31 -27.89
C VAL A 8 4.10 24.00 -27.52
N ASP A 9 4.44 22.96 -28.27
CA ASP A 9 4.45 21.60 -27.78
C ASP A 9 5.47 21.53 -26.63
N ASP A 10 5.04 21.70 -25.38
CA ASP A 10 5.72 21.20 -24.17
C ASP A 10 4.97 21.66 -22.89
N ALA A 11 3.84 21.02 -22.56
CA ALA A 11 3.21 21.18 -21.24
C ALA A 11 2.35 19.97 -20.80
N ALA A 12 2.36 18.87 -21.55
CA ALA A 12 1.53 17.70 -21.26
C ALA A 12 2.31 16.54 -20.61
N ASP A 13 3.63 16.68 -20.38
CA ASP A 13 4.51 15.60 -19.90
C ASP A 13 5.20 15.91 -18.55
N GLU A 14 4.59 16.71 -17.68
CA GLU A 14 4.99 16.78 -16.26
C GLU A 14 3.87 16.35 -15.30
N ASN A 15 2.63 16.20 -15.78
CA ASN A 15 1.48 15.94 -14.91
C ASN A 15 1.15 14.45 -14.71
N ARG A 16 1.80 13.54 -15.45
CA ARG A 16 1.54 12.09 -15.30
C ARG A 16 2.24 11.47 -14.08
N SER A 17 3.31 12.09 -13.58
CA SER A 17 4.04 11.62 -12.38
C SER A 17 3.31 11.90 -11.05
N ARG A 18 2.25 12.72 -11.04
CA ARG A 18 1.44 13.02 -9.83
C ARG A 18 0.38 11.96 -9.51
N LEU A 19 0.09 11.05 -10.43
CA LEU A 19 -0.95 10.02 -10.32
C LEU A 19 -0.42 8.62 -9.99
N ALA A 20 0.86 8.47 -9.65
CA ALA A 20 1.26 7.29 -8.90
C ALA A 20 0.37 7.26 -7.64
N PRO A 21 -0.38 6.18 -7.36
CA PRO A 21 -1.13 6.08 -6.13
C PRO A 21 -0.08 6.09 -5.02
N ARG A 22 0.19 7.28 -4.48
CA ARG A 22 0.82 7.41 -3.18
C ARG A 22 -0.04 6.52 -2.30
N ARG A 23 0.53 5.45 -1.73
CA ARG A 23 -0.19 4.65 -0.74
C ARG A 23 -0.65 5.63 0.34
N THR A 24 -1.89 6.07 0.24
CA THR A 24 -2.46 7.03 1.16
C THR A 24 -2.77 6.24 2.42
N LEU A 25 -2.27 6.73 3.56
CA LEU A 25 -2.57 6.12 4.84
C LEU A 25 -3.95 6.61 5.29
N ASP A 26 -4.90 5.69 5.38
CA ASP A 26 -6.21 5.97 5.94
C ASP A 26 -6.17 5.91 7.48
N ARG A 27 -6.74 6.93 8.11
CA ARG A 27 -6.90 6.98 9.57
C ARG A 27 -8.28 6.47 9.94
N ILE A 28 -8.32 5.37 10.69
CA ILE A 28 -9.56 4.77 11.18
C ILE A 28 -9.66 4.87 12.70
N THR A 29 -10.88 4.86 13.22
CA THR A 29 -11.16 4.71 14.65
C THR A 29 -12.03 3.47 14.81
N PHE A 30 -11.61 2.54 15.67
CA PHE A 30 -12.38 1.33 15.97
C PHE A 30 -12.51 1.17 17.49
N ARG A 31 -13.44 0.30 17.90
CA ARG A 31 -13.63 -0.10 19.29
C ARG A 31 -13.03 -1.47 19.50
N THR A 32 -12.45 -1.68 20.66
CA THR A 32 -11.70 -2.88 21.04
C THR A 32 -11.81 -3.04 22.55
N THR A 33 -11.46 -4.22 23.08
CA THR A 33 -11.49 -4.45 24.52
C THR A 33 -10.29 -3.80 25.20
N ASP A 34 -10.42 -3.49 26.51
CA ASP A 34 -9.30 -2.94 27.28
C ASP A 34 -8.10 -3.89 27.28
N GLU A 35 -8.34 -5.20 27.39
CA GLU A 35 -7.30 -6.24 27.31
C GLU A 35 -6.51 -6.20 25.99
N GLN A 36 -7.18 -5.95 24.87
CA GLN A 36 -6.54 -5.84 23.56
C GLN A 36 -5.69 -4.57 23.45
N ILE A 37 -6.16 -3.45 24.01
CA ILE A 37 -5.38 -2.21 24.08
C ILE A 37 -4.14 -2.42 24.95
N ASP A 38 -4.30 -3.01 26.13
CA ASP A 38 -3.19 -3.24 27.06
C ASP A 38 -2.11 -4.15 26.47
N ALA A 39 -2.51 -5.18 25.71
CA ALA A 39 -1.57 -6.03 24.97
C ALA A 39 -0.76 -5.22 23.93
N ILE A 40 -1.41 -4.33 23.17
CA ILE A 40 -0.73 -3.46 22.20
C ILE A 40 0.19 -2.46 22.92
N GLU A 41 -0.25 -1.86 24.02
CA GLU A 41 0.56 -0.92 24.82
C GLU A 41 1.79 -1.59 25.41
N SER A 42 1.68 -2.85 25.84
CA SER A 42 2.81 -3.61 26.36
C SER A 42 3.89 -3.80 25.29
N LEU A 43 3.50 -4.10 24.05
CA LEU A 43 4.44 -4.24 22.93
C LEU A 43 5.15 -2.93 22.58
N VAL A 44 4.43 -1.81 22.61
CA VAL A 44 5.01 -0.48 22.37
C VAL A 44 5.93 -0.07 23.52
N SER A 45 5.51 -0.30 24.76
CA SER A 45 6.30 0.04 25.96
C SER A 45 7.57 -0.80 26.08
N ALA A 46 7.58 -2.02 25.53
CA ALA A 46 8.75 -2.87 25.43
C ALA A 46 9.66 -2.54 24.22
N ASP A 47 9.37 -1.46 23.48
CA ASP A 47 10.10 -1.01 22.28
C ASP A 47 10.11 -2.03 21.14
N VAL A 48 9.19 -3.01 21.15
CA VAL A 48 9.03 -4.00 20.06
C VAL A 48 8.50 -3.33 18.81
N TYR A 49 7.60 -2.35 18.97
CA TYR A 49 7.10 -1.51 17.90
C TYR A 49 7.16 -0.04 18.30
N PRO A 50 7.47 0.87 17.36
CA PRO A 50 7.66 2.29 17.67
C PRO A 50 6.35 3.01 18.04
N ASN A 51 5.20 2.47 17.64
CA ASN A 51 3.89 3.01 17.99
C ASN A 51 2.77 1.98 17.77
N ARG A 52 1.59 2.29 18.31
CA ARG A 52 0.38 1.44 18.22
C ARG A 52 0.00 1.11 16.77
N SER A 53 0.06 2.09 15.87
CA SER A 53 -0.33 1.91 14.48
C SER A 53 0.57 0.93 13.74
N GLU A 54 1.88 0.93 14.03
CA GLU A 54 2.80 -0.06 13.48
C GLU A 54 2.54 -1.46 14.05
N ALA A 55 2.33 -1.59 15.35
CA ALA A 55 2.01 -2.87 15.99
C ALA A 55 0.72 -3.49 15.40
N ILE A 56 -0.33 -2.66 15.22
CA ILE A 56 -1.59 -3.08 14.61
C ILE A 56 -1.38 -3.48 13.15
N ARG A 57 -0.60 -2.70 12.38
CA ARG A 57 -0.34 -3.00 10.96
C ARG A 57 0.38 -4.34 10.81
N ALA A 58 1.41 -4.59 11.61
CA ALA A 58 2.13 -5.87 11.60
C ALA A 58 1.21 -7.05 11.95
N GLY A 59 0.32 -6.87 12.94
CA GLY A 59 -0.69 -7.86 13.28
C GLY A 59 -1.66 -8.14 12.12
N ILE A 60 -2.13 -7.11 11.43
CA ILE A 60 -3.01 -7.25 10.25
C ILE A 60 -2.27 -7.94 9.11
N GLU A 61 -1.02 -7.56 8.83
CA GLU A 61 -0.19 -8.15 7.79
C GLU A 61 0.03 -9.65 8.03
N ALA A 62 0.32 -10.05 9.26
CA ALA A 62 0.44 -11.47 9.63
C ALA A 62 -0.86 -12.26 9.46
N VAL A 63 -2.01 -11.63 9.69
CA VAL A 63 -3.32 -12.25 9.42
C VAL A 63 -3.54 -12.39 7.91
N ILE A 64 -3.23 -11.37 7.12
CA ILE A 64 -3.36 -11.42 5.65
C ILE A 64 -2.44 -12.49 5.07
N GLU A 65 -1.17 -12.51 5.45
CA GLU A 65 -0.19 -13.50 4.97
C GLU A 65 -0.63 -14.94 5.29
N ARG A 66 -1.23 -15.16 6.45
CA ARG A 66 -1.79 -16.47 6.83
C ARG A 66 -2.99 -16.88 5.96
N HIS A 67 -3.69 -15.91 5.39
CA HIS A 67 -4.94 -16.09 4.66
C HIS A 67 -4.81 -15.97 3.14
N GLU A 68 -3.67 -15.54 2.61
CA GLU A 68 -3.33 -15.67 1.19
C GLU A 68 -2.94 -17.14 0.93
N PRO A 69 -3.82 -17.98 0.35
CA PRO A 69 -3.31 -19.17 -0.31
C PRO A 69 -2.36 -18.68 -1.39
N PHE A 70 -1.21 -19.34 -1.54
CA PHE A 70 -0.34 -19.18 -2.69
C PHE A 70 -1.16 -19.40 -4.00
N ASP A 71 -1.78 -18.36 -4.56
CA ASP A 71 -2.34 -18.35 -5.92
C ASP A 71 -1.19 -18.09 -6.92
N GLY A 72 -0.15 -18.91 -6.81
CA GLY A 72 1.15 -18.65 -7.41
C GLY A 72 1.87 -19.92 -7.81
N ASP A 73 1.17 -20.90 -8.37
CA ASP A 73 1.74 -21.86 -9.33
C ASP A 73 0.60 -22.61 -10.07
N ASP A 74 0.88 -23.11 -11.26
CA ASP A 74 0.12 -24.14 -12.02
C ASP A 74 -0.62 -23.76 -13.32
N ARG A 75 -0.41 -22.60 -13.99
CA ARG A 75 -0.88 -22.44 -15.40
C ARG A 75 0.00 -21.63 -16.36
N LEU A 76 1.32 -21.73 -16.26
CA LEU A 76 2.21 -21.28 -17.35
C LEU A 76 3.16 -22.41 -17.77
N ASP A 77 2.61 -23.52 -18.24
CA ASP A 77 3.33 -24.42 -19.15
C ASP A 77 2.33 -25.32 -19.89
N CYS A 78 1.71 -24.78 -20.94
CA CYS A 78 1.05 -25.53 -22.01
C CYS A 78 1.02 -24.66 -23.28
N ASP A 79 2.14 -24.01 -23.58
CA ASP A 79 2.43 -23.48 -24.91
C ASP A 79 3.60 -24.29 -25.48
N ASP A 80 3.31 -25.56 -25.80
CA ASP A 80 4.08 -26.32 -26.78
C ASP A 80 3.06 -26.92 -27.76
N ARG A 81 2.63 -26.08 -28.72
CA ARG A 81 2.20 -26.52 -30.05
C ARG A 81 3.45 -26.57 -30.92
N PRO A 82 3.60 -27.54 -31.86
CA PRO A 82 2.56 -28.09 -32.73
C PRO A 82 2.37 -29.61 -32.68
#